data_AF-A0AAW4P9E4-F1
#
_entry.id   AF-A0AAW4P9E4-F1
#
_cell.length_a   1.000
_cell.length_b   1.000
_cell.length_c   1.000
_cell.angle_alpha   90.00
_cell.angle_beta   90.00
_cell.angle_gamma   90.00
#
_symmetry.space_group_name_H-M   'P 1'
#
loop_
_entity.id
_entity.type
_entity.pdbx_description
1 polymer ?
#
loop_
_entity_poly.entity_id
_entity_poly.type
_entity_poly.pdbx_seq_one_letter_code
_entity_poly.pdbx_strand_id
1 'polypeptide(L)'
;MTERDSESIYPLLTYNDRTGEYDITMPVNIRIDLTDTDYDLTAVQAPIDVHTGWTQLVATVGKYWPTRDAKPAEVWDSDTQQLISPVGNYRKPSDPLGPQLGFHLYLWPVRFEGDLVGVAGQAHTDIGTVTDHIGSRFDRAAELVSAAYAAAGWRITSTEFEYGISEGYLDFWGATGDRVIRPPKS
;
A
#
# COMPACT_ATOMS: atom_id res chain seq x y z
N MET A 1 -8.66 18.66 23.36
CA MET A 1 -7.87 17.61 22.69
C MET A 1 -8.75 16.39 22.62
N THR A 2 -9.45 16.23 21.50
CA THR A 2 -10.18 15.01 21.19
C THR A 2 -9.16 13.93 20.84
N GLU A 3 -9.19 12.80 21.55
CA GLU A 3 -8.45 11.60 21.16
C GLU A 3 -8.77 11.28 19.70
N ARG A 4 -7.72 11.19 18.89
CA ARG A 4 -7.79 10.89 17.47
C ARG A 4 -8.12 9.41 17.35
N ASP A 5 -9.14 9.09 16.55
CA ASP A 5 -9.26 7.73 16.04
C ASP A 5 -8.22 7.57 14.93
N SER A 6 -7.07 6.98 15.26
CA SER A 6 -5.93 6.84 14.35
C SER A 6 -6.25 5.98 13.11
N GLU A 7 -7.41 5.34 13.09
CA GLU A 7 -7.89 4.54 11.98
C GLU A 7 -8.52 5.39 10.87
N SER A 8 -9.14 6.52 11.20
CA SER A 8 -9.92 7.33 10.25
C SER A 8 -9.07 8.18 9.30
N ILE A 9 -7.75 8.28 9.53
CA ILE A 9 -6.84 9.11 8.73
C ILE A 9 -6.25 8.37 7.53
N TYR A 10 -6.33 7.04 7.49
CA TYR A 10 -5.72 6.27 6.40
C TYR A 10 -6.72 6.12 5.25
N PRO A 11 -6.34 6.46 4.01
CA PRO A 11 -7.24 6.39 2.87
C PRO A 11 -7.62 4.93 2.57
N LEU A 12 -8.86 4.74 2.11
CA LEU A 12 -9.33 3.46 1.60
C LEU A 12 -8.98 3.39 0.11
N LEU A 13 -8.40 2.26 -0.34
CA LEU A 13 -8.08 2.08 -1.75
C LEU A 13 -9.35 1.77 -2.52
N THR A 14 -9.75 2.70 -3.39
CA THR A 14 -10.94 2.58 -4.23
C THR A 14 -10.54 2.52 -5.71
N TYR A 15 -11.06 1.55 -6.46
CA TYR A 15 -11.04 1.64 -7.92
C TYR A 15 -12.36 2.20 -8.42
N ASN A 16 -12.30 2.99 -9.48
CA ASN A 16 -13.50 3.31 -10.24
C ASN A 16 -14.00 2.02 -10.88
N ASP A 17 -15.15 1.54 -10.44
CA ASP A 17 -15.86 0.52 -11.15
C ASP A 17 -16.22 1.07 -12.55
N ARG A 18 -16.43 0.22 -13.53
CA ARG A 18 -16.70 0.67 -14.91
C ARG A 18 -18.04 1.44 -15.05
N THR A 19 -18.78 1.62 -13.95
CA THR A 19 -20.05 2.35 -13.89
C THR A 19 -19.87 3.80 -13.40
N GLY A 20 -18.67 4.16 -12.93
CA GLY A 20 -18.33 5.50 -12.46
C GLY A 20 -18.40 5.65 -10.95
N GLU A 21 -18.75 4.61 -10.22
CA GLU A 21 -18.74 4.56 -8.75
C GLU A 21 -17.37 4.07 -8.24
N TYR A 22 -16.96 4.53 -7.07
CA TYR A 22 -15.67 4.17 -6.48
C TYR A 22 -15.90 3.13 -5.40
N ASP A 23 -15.49 1.89 -5.67
CA ASP A 23 -15.62 0.77 -4.74
C ASP A 23 -14.26 0.40 -4.15
N ILE A 24 -14.27 0.00 -2.87
CA ILE A 24 -13.09 -0.53 -2.20
C ILE A 24 -12.81 -1.93 -2.75
N THR A 25 -11.66 -2.08 -3.39
CA THR A 25 -11.34 -3.28 -4.17
C THR A 25 -10.19 -4.09 -3.60
N MET A 26 -9.33 -3.45 -2.80
CA MET A 26 -8.15 -4.07 -2.20
C MET A 26 -7.84 -3.45 -0.84
N PRO A 27 -7.22 -4.21 0.09
CA PRO A 27 -6.89 -3.73 1.42
C PRO A 27 -5.65 -2.81 1.39
N VAL A 28 -5.71 -1.69 2.11
CA VAL A 28 -4.51 -0.92 2.52
C VAL A 28 -3.95 -1.56 3.79
N ASN A 29 -3.17 -2.62 3.60
CA ASN A 29 -2.69 -3.52 4.66
C ASN A 29 -1.39 -3.05 5.36
N ILE A 30 -0.84 -1.90 4.98
CA ILE A 30 0.33 -1.30 5.64
C ILE A 30 -0.01 0.13 6.08
N ARG A 31 0.21 0.43 7.36
CA ARG A 31 0.13 1.80 7.91
C ARG A 31 1.50 2.18 8.47
N ILE A 32 2.16 3.15 7.85
CA ILE A 32 3.38 3.74 8.39
C ILE A 32 2.97 4.97 9.18
N ASP A 33 3.23 4.96 10.48
CA ASP A 33 2.84 6.01 11.41
C ASP A 33 4.05 6.90 11.69
N LEU A 34 3.95 8.15 11.24
CA LEU A 34 4.99 9.17 11.34
C LEU A 34 4.60 10.27 12.35
N THR A 35 3.52 10.06 13.10
CA THR A 35 3.05 11.01 14.11
C THR A 35 4.17 11.23 15.14
N ASP A 36 4.40 12.50 15.50
CA ASP A 36 5.44 12.91 16.44
C ASP A 36 6.87 12.52 16.00
N THR A 37 7.13 12.51 14.69
CA THR A 37 8.46 12.25 14.12
C THR A 37 8.87 13.29 13.08
N ASP A 38 10.18 13.48 12.89
CA ASP A 38 10.75 14.34 11.83
C ASP A 38 11.03 13.55 10.53
N TYR A 39 10.50 12.34 10.39
CA TYR A 39 10.72 11.48 9.23
C TYR A 39 9.91 11.99 8.02
N ASP A 40 10.54 12.03 6.85
CA ASP A 40 9.91 12.39 5.59
C ASP A 40 9.64 11.17 4.70
N LEU A 41 9.05 11.40 3.52
CA LEU A 41 8.79 10.34 2.54
C LEU A 41 10.07 9.65 2.06
N THR A 42 11.20 10.37 2.00
CA THR A 42 12.49 9.81 1.62
C THR A 42 12.92 8.75 2.62
N ALA A 43 12.80 9.05 3.91
CA ALA A 43 13.13 8.12 4.98
C ALA A 43 12.19 6.90 5.00
N VAL A 44 10.93 7.06 4.57
CA VAL A 44 10.00 5.94 4.37
C VAL A 44 10.42 5.03 3.22
N GLN A 45 10.91 5.58 2.10
CA GLN A 45 11.29 4.80 0.93
C GLN A 45 12.63 4.06 1.11
N ALA A 46 13.54 4.61 1.92
CA ALA A 46 14.89 4.08 2.08
C ALA A 46 14.97 2.61 2.53
N PRO A 47 14.18 2.12 3.52
CA PRO A 47 14.19 0.70 3.88
C PRO A 47 13.83 -0.23 2.72
N ILE A 48 12.92 0.20 1.85
CA ILE A 48 12.51 -0.55 0.67
C ILE A 48 13.68 -0.57 -0.33
N ASP A 49 14.23 0.58 -0.68
CA ASP A 49 15.30 0.68 -1.68
C ASP A 49 16.56 -0.09 -1.27
N VAL A 50 16.95 -0.01 0.01
CA VAL A 50 18.19 -0.59 0.51
C VAL A 50 18.09 -2.09 0.76
N HIS A 51 16.96 -2.59 1.28
CA HIS A 51 16.89 -3.96 1.82
C HIS A 51 16.16 -4.96 0.92
N THR A 52 15.62 -4.53 -0.23
CA THR A 52 14.73 -5.42 -0.99
C THR A 52 15.19 -5.71 -2.42
N GLY A 53 15.99 -4.84 -3.03
CA GLY A 53 16.28 -4.89 -4.47
C GLY A 53 15.03 -4.72 -5.34
N TRP A 54 13.93 -4.20 -4.78
CA TRP A 54 12.71 -3.92 -5.52
C TRP A 54 12.94 -2.74 -6.46
N THR A 55 12.35 -2.83 -7.64
CA THR A 55 12.44 -1.77 -8.63
C THR A 55 11.29 -0.78 -8.38
N GLN A 56 11.64 0.45 -8.02
CA GLN A 56 10.69 1.55 -8.06
C GLN A 56 10.34 1.82 -9.54
N LEU A 57 9.07 1.63 -9.89
CA LEU A 57 8.55 2.01 -11.19
C LEU A 57 8.32 3.51 -11.21
N VAL A 58 9.35 4.26 -11.60
CA VAL A 58 9.21 5.69 -11.92
C VAL A 58 8.37 5.81 -13.18
N ALA A 59 7.07 6.10 -13.03
CA ALA A 59 6.14 6.56 -14.06
C ALA A 59 6.27 5.93 -15.47
N THR A 60 6.74 4.69 -15.57
CA THR A 60 6.95 3.98 -16.84
C THR A 60 5.84 2.95 -17.02
N VAL A 61 4.61 3.43 -16.82
CA VAL A 61 3.40 2.80 -17.34
C VAL A 61 3.58 2.50 -18.85
N GLY A 62 4.39 3.29 -19.57
CA GLY A 62 4.55 3.14 -21.03
C GLY A 62 5.49 2.05 -21.56
N LYS A 63 6.38 1.42 -20.76
CA LYS A 63 7.38 0.47 -21.32
C LYS A 63 7.02 -1.01 -21.17
N TYR A 64 6.27 -1.35 -20.13
CA TYR A 64 5.84 -2.73 -19.86
C TYR A 64 4.33 -2.96 -20.06
N TRP A 65 3.56 -1.89 -20.29
CA TRP A 65 2.12 -1.93 -20.58
C TRP A 65 1.81 -1.06 -21.82
N PRO A 66 1.75 -1.63 -23.04
CA PRO A 66 1.36 -0.89 -24.23
C PRO A 66 -0.17 -0.69 -24.36
N THR A 67 -0.96 -1.02 -23.33
CA THR A 67 -2.39 -0.73 -23.34
C THR A 67 -2.62 0.70 -22.83
N ARG A 68 -3.28 1.48 -23.68
CA ARG A 68 -3.56 2.91 -23.59
C ARG A 68 -4.34 3.37 -22.34
N ASP A 69 -4.66 2.44 -21.42
CA ASP A 69 -5.61 2.60 -20.31
C ASP A 69 -5.08 2.13 -18.94
N ALA A 70 -3.81 1.75 -18.81
CA ALA A 70 -3.23 1.38 -17.51
C ALA A 70 -3.02 2.64 -16.63
N LYS A 71 -4.09 3.15 -16.02
CA LYS A 71 -3.96 4.23 -15.02
C LYS A 71 -3.15 3.73 -13.82
N PRO A 72 -2.30 4.55 -13.20
CA PRO A 72 -1.66 4.21 -11.93
C PRO A 72 -2.73 3.87 -10.88
N ALA A 73 -2.41 3.02 -9.90
CA ALA A 73 -3.31 2.77 -8.78
C ALA A 73 -3.51 4.07 -7.99
N GLU A 74 -4.73 4.57 -7.88
CA GLU A 74 -5.07 5.80 -7.17
C GLU A 74 -5.90 5.47 -5.92
N VAL A 75 -5.74 6.24 -4.85
CA VAL A 75 -6.61 6.16 -3.66
C VAL A 75 -7.54 7.36 -3.62
N TRP A 76 -8.75 7.18 -3.09
CA TRP A 76 -9.65 8.30 -2.83
C TRP A 76 -9.29 8.96 -1.50
N ASP A 77 -9.06 10.27 -1.54
CA ASP A 77 -8.93 11.10 -0.35
C ASP A 77 -10.25 11.82 -0.07
N SER A 78 -10.88 11.46 1.06
CA SER A 78 -12.14 12.04 1.51
C SER A 78 -12.03 13.51 1.90
N ASP A 79 -10.87 13.96 2.37
CA ASP A 79 -10.71 15.35 2.84
C ASP A 79 -10.60 16.30 1.66
N THR A 80 -9.85 15.91 0.63
CA THR A 80 -9.67 16.71 -0.58
C THR A 80 -10.69 16.40 -1.69
N GLN A 81 -11.46 15.32 -1.54
CA GLN A 81 -12.40 14.80 -2.54
C GLN A 81 -11.72 14.56 -3.89
N GLN A 82 -10.51 13.99 -3.87
CA GLN A 82 -9.68 13.78 -5.04
C GLN A 82 -9.04 12.40 -5.05
N LEU A 83 -8.68 11.94 -6.25
CA LEU A 83 -7.84 10.77 -6.44
C LEU A 83 -6.37 11.15 -6.27
N ILE A 84 -5.66 10.40 -5.43
CA ILE A 84 -4.24 10.59 -5.15
C ILE A 84 -3.45 9.45 -5.77
N SER A 85 -2.51 9.82 -6.64
CA SER A 85 -1.51 8.90 -7.18
C SER A 85 -0.48 8.49 -6.12
N PRO A 86 0.09 7.28 -6.21
CA PRO A 86 1.04 6.80 -5.23
C PRO A 86 2.37 7.53 -5.38
N VAL A 87 3.00 7.84 -4.25
CA VAL A 87 4.37 8.40 -4.20
C VAL A 87 5.44 7.31 -4.36
N GLY A 88 5.07 6.04 -4.17
CA GLY A 88 5.93 4.88 -4.41
C GLY A 88 5.16 3.75 -5.07
N ASN A 89 5.75 3.13 -6.09
CA ASN A 89 5.24 1.94 -6.75
C ASN A 89 6.42 0.98 -6.95
N TYR A 90 6.45 -0.10 -6.18
CA TYR A 90 7.55 -1.04 -6.13
C TYR A 90 7.12 -2.39 -6.66
N ARG A 91 8.00 -2.99 -7.47
CA ARG A 91 7.83 -4.37 -7.93
C ARG A 91 9.07 -5.20 -7.67
N LYS A 92 8.87 -6.48 -7.40
CA LYS A 92 9.94 -7.48 -7.39
C LYS A 92 9.92 -8.27 -8.72
N PRO A 93 10.91 -8.11 -9.62
CA PRO A 93 10.90 -8.74 -10.95
C PRO A 93 11.07 -10.26 -10.96
N SER A 94 11.60 -10.84 -9.88
CA SER A 94 11.93 -12.27 -9.76
C SER A 94 11.26 -12.89 -8.52
N ASP A 95 9.96 -13.09 -8.59
CA ASP A 95 9.34 -14.11 -7.74
C ASP A 95 9.73 -15.50 -8.29
N PRO A 96 10.21 -16.45 -7.47
CA PRO A 96 10.48 -17.82 -7.91
C PRO A 96 9.27 -18.53 -8.53
N LEU A 97 8.06 -17.98 -8.40
CA LEU A 97 6.83 -18.47 -9.01
C LEU A 97 6.63 -18.01 -10.48
N GLY A 98 7.51 -17.16 -11.03
CA GLY A 98 7.56 -16.83 -12.46
C GLY A 98 7.35 -15.34 -12.78
N PRO A 99 7.63 -14.91 -14.03
CA PRO A 99 7.71 -13.50 -14.42
C PRO A 99 6.39 -12.72 -14.43
N GLN A 100 5.26 -13.37 -14.15
CA GLN A 100 3.92 -12.76 -14.16
C GLN A 100 3.26 -12.69 -12.77
N LEU A 101 3.93 -13.20 -11.73
CA LEU A 101 3.40 -13.32 -10.36
C LEU A 101 4.18 -12.38 -9.42
N GLY A 102 4.11 -11.09 -9.72
CA GLY A 102 4.95 -10.07 -9.10
C GLY A 102 4.48 -9.69 -7.70
N PHE A 103 5.41 -9.33 -6.83
CA PHE A 103 5.11 -8.52 -5.65
C PHE A 103 4.86 -7.09 -6.07
N HIS A 104 3.85 -6.46 -5.46
CA HIS A 104 3.44 -5.08 -5.65
C HIS A 104 3.38 -4.39 -4.30
N LEU A 105 3.96 -3.19 -4.21
CA LEU A 105 3.74 -2.26 -3.10
C LEU A 105 3.46 -0.87 -3.65
N TYR A 106 2.34 -0.30 -3.26
CA TYR A 106 1.99 1.09 -3.50
C TYR A 106 2.00 1.86 -2.20
N LEU A 107 2.48 3.10 -2.23
CA LEU A 107 2.56 3.98 -1.06
C LEU A 107 1.90 5.33 -1.35
N TRP A 108 1.07 5.81 -0.43
CA TRP A 108 0.41 7.11 -0.50
C TRP A 108 0.67 7.93 0.76
N PRO A 109 0.98 9.23 0.64
CA PRO A 109 1.16 10.09 1.80
C PRO A 109 -0.18 10.27 2.51
N VAL A 110 -0.16 10.19 3.83
CA VAL A 110 -1.29 10.55 4.68
C VAL A 110 -0.98 11.91 5.31
N ARG A 111 -1.86 12.88 5.04
CA ARG A 111 -1.70 14.24 5.54
C ARG A 111 -2.85 14.62 6.45
N PHE A 112 -2.56 15.46 7.43
CA PHE A 112 -3.57 16.09 8.26
C PHE A 112 -3.22 17.57 8.40
N GLU A 113 -4.18 18.45 8.10
CA GLU A 113 -3.97 19.91 8.11
C GLU A 113 -2.77 20.37 7.26
N GLY A 114 -2.38 19.58 6.26
CA GLY A 114 -1.24 19.83 5.37
C GLY A 114 0.05 19.09 5.78
N ASP A 115 0.17 18.69 7.03
CA ASP A 115 1.36 18.01 7.57
C ASP A 115 1.35 16.52 7.27
N LEU A 116 2.53 15.95 6.97
CA LEU A 116 2.69 14.51 6.77
C LEU A 116 2.59 13.80 8.12
N VAL A 117 1.57 12.96 8.30
CA VAL A 117 1.35 12.21 9.54
C VAL A 117 1.56 10.70 9.38
N GLY A 118 1.64 10.23 8.13
CA GLY A 118 1.87 8.81 7.86
C GLY A 118 1.98 8.50 6.38
N VAL A 119 2.10 7.20 6.08
CA VAL A 119 2.02 6.66 4.72
C VAL A 119 1.12 5.42 4.74
N ALA A 120 0.12 5.40 3.87
CA ALA A 120 -0.71 4.24 3.60
C ALA A 120 -0.02 3.37 2.56
N GLY A 121 0.01 2.05 2.77
CA GLY A 121 0.61 1.11 1.84
C GLY A 121 -0.32 -0.03 1.50
N GLN A 122 -0.34 -0.38 0.21
CA GLN A 122 -1.04 -1.56 -0.30
C GLN A 122 -0.02 -2.54 -0.86
N ALA A 123 0.07 -3.72 -0.24
CA ALA A 123 1.02 -4.76 -0.59
C ALA A 123 0.29 -6.05 -0.99
N HIS A 124 0.62 -6.59 -2.16
CA HIS A 124 0.08 -7.88 -2.62
C HIS A 124 1.04 -8.62 -3.55
N THR A 125 0.85 -9.93 -3.70
CA THR A 125 1.42 -10.72 -4.80
C THR A 125 0.30 -11.29 -5.64
N ASP A 126 0.34 -11.16 -6.96
CA ASP A 126 -0.62 -11.84 -7.85
C ASP A 126 -0.19 -13.29 -8.13
N ILE A 127 -1.13 -14.25 -8.16
CA ILE A 127 -0.88 -15.66 -8.53
C ILE A 127 -1.45 -16.01 -9.93
N GLY A 128 -2.06 -15.05 -10.63
CA GLY A 128 -2.64 -15.23 -11.97
C GLY A 128 -2.21 -14.17 -12.98
N THR A 129 -2.85 -14.15 -14.15
CA THR A 129 -2.73 -13.01 -15.07
C THR A 129 -3.22 -11.74 -14.35
N VAL A 130 -2.40 -10.70 -14.39
CA VAL A 130 -2.52 -9.41 -13.67
C VAL A 130 -3.89 -8.72 -13.81
N THR A 131 -4.74 -9.12 -14.76
CA THR A 131 -6.04 -8.49 -15.03
C THR A 131 -7.11 -8.73 -13.98
N ASP A 132 -7.04 -9.84 -13.22
CA ASP A 132 -8.17 -10.22 -12.34
C ASP A 132 -7.82 -10.25 -10.85
N HIS A 133 -6.54 -10.12 -10.46
CA HIS A 133 -6.08 -10.21 -9.06
C HIS A 133 -6.63 -11.43 -8.29
N ILE A 134 -7.07 -12.46 -9.02
CA ILE A 134 -7.62 -13.68 -8.44
C ILE A 134 -6.45 -14.44 -7.79
N GLY A 135 -6.60 -14.70 -6.49
CA GLY A 135 -5.58 -15.39 -5.69
C GLY A 135 -4.46 -14.47 -5.21
N SER A 136 -4.67 -13.15 -5.15
CA SER A 136 -3.70 -12.25 -4.52
C SER A 136 -3.43 -12.68 -3.07
N ARG A 137 -2.16 -12.62 -2.65
CA ARG A 137 -1.76 -12.85 -1.25
C ARG A 137 -1.29 -11.54 -0.63
N PHE A 138 -2.13 -10.99 0.23
CA PHE A 138 -1.86 -9.74 0.95
C PHE A 138 -0.97 -9.99 2.17
N ASP A 139 -1.26 -11.04 2.94
CA ASP A 139 -0.50 -11.42 4.13
C ASP A 139 1.00 -11.59 3.88
N ARG A 140 1.34 -12.38 2.86
CA ARG A 140 2.71 -12.67 2.50
C ARG A 140 3.44 -11.43 2.00
N ALA A 141 2.73 -10.57 1.27
CA ALA A 141 3.28 -9.32 0.80
C ALA A 141 3.56 -8.36 1.97
N ALA A 142 2.62 -8.22 2.91
CA ALA A 142 2.80 -7.41 4.11
C ALA A 142 3.96 -7.90 5.00
N GLU A 143 4.18 -9.22 5.08
CA GLU A 143 5.35 -9.79 5.75
C GLU A 143 6.67 -9.36 5.10
N LEU A 144 6.76 -9.38 3.76
CA LEU A 144 7.96 -8.98 3.03
C LEU A 144 8.28 -7.51 3.24
N VAL A 145 7.27 -6.64 3.20
CA VAL A 145 7.41 -5.21 3.51
C VAL A 145 7.90 -5.04 4.94
N SER A 146 7.23 -5.69 5.90
CA SER A 146 7.60 -5.60 7.31
C SER A 146 9.01 -6.08 7.59
N ALA A 147 9.48 -7.13 6.91
CA ALA A 147 10.83 -7.63 7.05
C ALA A 147 11.88 -6.60 6.58
N ALA A 148 11.61 -5.87 5.50
CA ALA A 148 12.48 -4.80 5.01
C ALA A 148 12.61 -3.65 6.02
N TYR A 149 11.49 -3.20 6.58
CA TYR A 149 11.47 -2.16 7.62
C TYR A 149 12.11 -2.64 8.93
N ALA A 150 11.84 -3.88 9.36
CA ALA A 150 12.48 -4.46 10.53
C ALA A 150 14.00 -4.56 10.38
N ALA A 151 14.50 -4.92 9.18
CA ALA A 151 15.92 -4.94 8.89
C ALA A 151 16.58 -3.55 8.98
N ALA A 152 15.82 -2.49 8.71
CA ALA A 152 16.23 -1.10 8.92
C ALA A 152 16.03 -0.60 10.37
N GLY A 153 15.65 -1.48 11.31
CA GLY A 153 15.46 -1.14 12.73
C GLY A 153 14.11 -0.53 13.08
N TRP A 154 13.16 -0.50 12.15
CA TRP A 154 11.81 0.02 12.40
C TRP A 154 11.01 -0.99 13.21
N ARG A 155 10.01 -0.48 13.95
CA ARG A 155 9.14 -1.29 14.80
C ARG A 155 7.92 -1.72 14.02
N ILE A 156 7.58 -3.01 14.10
CA ILE A 156 6.44 -3.60 13.41
C ILE A 156 5.41 -4.07 14.44
N THR A 157 4.16 -3.72 14.24
CA THR A 157 3.01 -4.21 15.02
C THR A 157 2.04 -4.90 14.06
N SER A 158 1.73 -6.17 14.31
CA SER A 158 0.61 -6.83 13.62
C SER A 158 -0.67 -6.48 14.35
N THR A 159 -1.69 -6.09 13.59
CA THR A 159 -3.03 -5.72 14.09
C THR A 159 -4.00 -6.01 12.97
N GLU A 160 -5.28 -6.21 13.25
CA GLU A 160 -6.31 -6.27 12.22
C GLU A 160 -6.84 -4.85 11.97
N PHE A 161 -7.09 -4.48 10.71
CA PHE A 161 -7.71 -3.21 10.36
C PHE A 161 -9.19 -3.38 10.05
N GLU A 162 -9.99 -2.41 10.46
CA GLU A 162 -11.37 -2.27 9.99
C GLU A 162 -11.38 -1.56 8.62
N TYR A 163 -11.93 -2.24 7.61
CA TYR A 163 -11.97 -1.74 6.23
C TYR A 163 -13.30 -1.10 5.84
N GLY A 164 -14.34 -1.24 6.67
CA GLY A 164 -15.68 -0.70 6.37
C GLY A 164 -16.37 -1.36 5.17
N ILE A 165 -16.02 -2.59 4.82
CA ILE A 165 -16.60 -3.35 3.70
C ILE A 165 -17.37 -4.58 4.20
N SER A 166 -18.23 -5.14 3.34
CA SER A 166 -19.00 -6.35 3.68
C SER A 166 -18.10 -7.57 3.90
N GLU A 167 -18.52 -8.48 4.78
CA GLU A 167 -17.81 -9.74 5.09
C GLU A 167 -17.47 -10.56 3.84
N GLY A 168 -18.35 -10.59 2.83
CA GLY A 168 -18.08 -11.31 1.57
C GLY A 168 -16.87 -10.80 0.79
N TYR A 169 -16.54 -9.51 0.89
CA TYR A 169 -15.32 -8.95 0.30
C TYR A 169 -14.07 -9.29 1.14
N LEU A 170 -14.19 -9.30 2.46
CA LEU A 170 -13.10 -9.72 3.35
C LEU A 170 -12.75 -11.20 3.12
N ASP A 171 -13.76 -12.06 2.98
CA ASP A 171 -13.57 -13.48 2.66
C ASP A 171 -12.88 -13.67 1.31
N PHE A 172 -13.20 -12.82 0.33
CA PHE A 172 -12.56 -12.84 -0.98
C PHE A 172 -11.07 -12.44 -0.91
N TRP A 173 -10.74 -11.45 -0.08
CA TRP A 173 -9.34 -11.05 0.14
C TRP A 173 -8.54 -12.10 0.93
N GLY A 174 -9.20 -12.84 1.81
CA GLY A 174 -8.54 -13.73 2.75
C GLY A 174 -7.68 -12.94 3.75
N ALA A 175 -6.57 -13.53 4.19
CA ALA A 175 -5.68 -12.88 5.16
C ALA A 175 -4.99 -11.65 4.56
N THR A 176 -5.29 -10.46 5.09
CA THR A 176 -4.71 -9.18 4.67
C THR A 176 -3.30 -8.95 5.22
N GLY A 177 -3.03 -9.54 6.40
CA GLY A 177 -1.76 -9.46 7.13
C GLY A 177 -1.39 -8.05 7.52
N ASP A 178 -2.35 -7.30 8.02
CA ASP A 178 -2.25 -5.89 8.38
C ASP A 178 -1.10 -5.57 9.34
N ARG A 179 -0.39 -4.46 9.08
CA ARG A 179 0.80 -4.05 9.84
C ARG A 179 0.82 -2.55 10.06
N VAL A 180 1.12 -2.15 11.29
CA VAL A 180 1.55 -0.79 11.63
C VAL A 180 3.06 -0.76 11.78
N ILE A 181 3.71 0.12 11.02
CA ILE A 181 5.16 0.30 10.97
C ILE A 181 5.49 1.66 11.56
N ARG A 182 6.43 1.71 12.50
CA ARG A 182 6.86 2.94 13.17
C ARG A 182 8.37 3.13 13.10
N PRO A 183 8.86 4.37 12.94
CA PRO A 183 10.28 4.64 13.00
C PRO A 183 10.92 4.15 14.31
N PRO A 184 12.25 3.90 14.29
CA PRO A 184 13.03 3.73 15.50
C PRO A 184 12.77 4.90 16.47
N LYS A 185 12.75 4.61 17.77
CA LYS A 185 12.71 5.71 18.76
C LYS A 185 14.06 6.43 18.72
N SER A 186 14.04 7.75 18.55
CA SER A 186 15.19 8.64 18.76
C SER A 186 15.64 8.62 20.23
#